data_AF-A0AAJ3QWV7-F1
#
_entry.id   AF-A0AAJ3QWV7-F1
#
_cell.length_a   1.000
_cell.length_b   1.000
_cell.length_c   1.000
_cell.angle_alpha   90.00
_cell.angle_beta   90.00
_cell.angle_gamma   90.00
#
_symmetry.space_group_name_H-M   'P 1'
#
loop_
_entity.id
_entity.type
_entity.pdbx_description
1 polymer ?
#
loop_
_entity_poly.entity_id
_entity_poly.type
_entity_poly.pdbx_seq_one_letter_code
_entity_poly.pdbx_strand_id
1 'polypeptide(L)'
;MLSTERDFKRGGERSPIPSQGEVEGKLLMFEAVAVTCLQELLAKTQSRLIPRLRRRLISNLKERCAPLKLCADDEKAAEEFALQLLNAALEKAEDERAG
;
A
#
# COMPACT_ATOMS: atom_id res chain seq x y z
N MET A 1 -32.39 29.75 -10.56
CA MET A 1 -31.34 28.74 -10.82
C MET A 1 -30.16 29.07 -9.92
N LEU A 2 -29.80 28.17 -9.01
CA LEU A 2 -28.62 28.33 -8.16
C LEU A 2 -27.40 27.97 -9.00
N SER A 3 -26.50 28.93 -9.23
CA SER A 3 -25.30 28.77 -10.03
C SER A 3 -24.39 27.70 -9.43
N THR A 4 -24.22 26.59 -10.14
CA THR A 4 -23.34 25.45 -9.81
C THR A 4 -21.84 25.75 -9.93
N GLU A 5 -21.48 27.00 -10.17
CA GLU A 5 -20.08 27.42 -10.34
C GLU A 5 -19.35 27.70 -9.00
N ARG A 6 -20.05 27.74 -7.86
CA ARG A 6 -19.44 28.19 -6.59
C ARG A 6 -18.64 27.14 -5.80
N ASP A 7 -18.68 25.86 -6.17
CA ASP A 7 -18.03 24.80 -5.38
C ASP A 7 -16.85 24.09 -6.08
N PHE A 8 -16.49 24.50 -7.31
CA PHE A 8 -15.37 23.90 -8.03
C PHE A 8 -14.04 24.62 -7.72
N LYS A 9 -13.62 24.62 -6.46
CA LYS A 9 -12.23 24.97 -6.09
C LYS A 9 -11.47 23.70 -5.72
N ARG A 10 -10.59 23.29 -6.64
CA ARG A 10 -9.79 22.06 -6.58
C ARG A 10 -8.65 22.24 -5.56
N GLY A 11 -8.70 21.49 -4.46
CA GLY A 11 -7.57 21.24 -3.56
C GLY A 11 -7.29 22.31 -2.48
N GLY A 12 -6.95 21.83 -1.29
CA GLY A 12 -6.27 22.59 -0.23
C GLY A 12 -7.16 23.41 0.71
N GLU A 13 -7.12 23.06 2.00
CA GLU A 13 -7.63 23.78 3.19
C GLU A 13 -9.15 23.99 3.36
N ARG A 14 -10.00 23.74 2.35
CA ARG A 14 -11.45 24.03 2.47
C ARG A 14 -12.42 22.86 2.27
N SER A 15 -11.94 21.67 1.90
CA SER A 15 -12.76 20.45 1.89
C SER A 15 -12.33 19.51 3.01
N PRO A 16 -13.21 19.19 3.97
CA PRO A 16 -12.90 18.25 5.05
C PRO A 16 -12.78 16.80 4.54
N ILE A 17 -13.24 16.53 3.31
CA ILE A 17 -13.22 15.20 2.69
C ILE A 17 -12.24 15.25 1.50
N PRO A 18 -11.23 14.37 1.45
CA PRO A 18 -10.32 14.29 0.32
C PRO A 18 -11.07 13.85 -0.95
N SER A 19 -10.66 14.38 -2.10
CA SER A 19 -11.12 13.90 -3.40
C SER A 19 -10.59 12.50 -3.68
N GLN A 20 -11.28 11.75 -4.55
CA GLN A 20 -10.85 10.41 -4.95
C GLN A 20 -9.42 10.39 -5.51
N GLY A 21 -9.07 11.36 -6.37
CA GLY A 21 -7.72 11.45 -6.92
C GLY A 21 -6.65 11.75 -5.86
N GLU A 22 -6.97 12.46 -4.79
CA GLU A 22 -6.05 12.66 -3.66
C GLU A 22 -5.84 11.36 -2.86
N VAL A 23 -6.87 10.54 -2.72
CA VAL A 23 -6.77 9.23 -2.06
C VAL A 23 -5.95 8.27 -2.92
N GLU A 24 -6.27 8.15 -4.21
CA GLU A 24 -5.54 7.31 -5.17
C GLU A 24 -4.07 7.72 -5.27
N GLY A 25 -3.78 9.02 -5.37
CA GLY A 25 -2.40 9.52 -5.42
C GLY A 25 -1.60 9.19 -4.15
N LYS A 26 -2.23 9.24 -2.97
CA LYS A 26 -1.59 8.84 -1.71
C LYS A 26 -1.34 7.33 -1.65
N LEU A 27 -2.30 6.52 -2.07
CA LEU A 27 -2.14 5.06 -2.12
C LEU A 27 -1.01 4.65 -3.05
N LEU A 28 -0.97 5.21 -4.26
CA LEU A 28 0.09 4.95 -5.23
C LEU A 28 1.47 5.39 -4.70
N MET A 29 1.54 6.53 -4.02
CA MET A 29 2.78 7.00 -3.38
C MET A 29 3.26 6.00 -2.32
N PHE A 30 2.37 5.52 -1.44
CA PHE A 30 2.73 4.52 -0.44
C PHE A 30 3.19 3.21 -1.06
N GLU A 31 2.50 2.74 -2.11
CA GLU A 31 2.90 1.57 -2.86
C GLU A 31 4.30 1.74 -3.48
N ALA A 32 4.54 2.85 -4.17
CA ALA A 32 5.84 3.12 -4.80
C ALA A 32 6.97 3.13 -3.76
N VAL A 33 6.78 3.82 -2.64
CA VAL A 33 7.76 3.85 -1.54
C VAL A 33 7.98 2.46 -0.96
N ALA A 34 6.91 1.72 -0.67
CA ALA A 34 7.00 0.39 -0.07
C ALA A 34 7.73 -0.59 -0.99
N VAL A 35 7.38 -0.63 -2.28
CA VAL A 35 8.01 -1.51 -3.26
C VAL A 35 9.48 -1.17 -3.44
N THR A 36 9.84 0.11 -3.62
CA THR A 36 11.24 0.53 -3.75
C THR A 36 12.07 0.16 -2.52
N CYS A 37 11.56 0.42 -1.31
CA CYS A 37 12.28 0.04 -0.10
C CYS A 37 12.42 -1.49 0.06
N LEU A 38 11.38 -2.25 -0.27
CA LEU A 38 11.41 -3.71 -0.20
C LEU A 38 12.38 -4.30 -1.21
N GLN A 39 12.42 -3.78 -2.44
CA GLN A 39 13.37 -4.21 -3.47
C GLN A 39 14.82 -4.05 -3.00
N GLU A 40 15.19 -2.85 -2.55
CA GLU A 40 16.53 -2.55 -2.04
C GLU A 40 16.94 -3.46 -0.87
N LEU A 41 15.97 -3.78 0.00
CA LEU A 41 16.19 -4.68 1.12
C LEU A 41 16.32 -6.14 0.64
N LEU A 42 15.45 -6.58 -0.26
CA LEU A 42 15.39 -7.95 -0.77
C LEU A 42 16.59 -8.29 -1.64
N ALA A 43 17.08 -7.34 -2.45
CA ALA A 43 18.30 -7.47 -3.25
C ALA A 43 19.51 -7.87 -2.39
N LYS A 44 19.57 -7.40 -1.13
CA LYS A 44 20.64 -7.68 -0.16
C LYS A 44 20.33 -8.85 0.78
N THR A 45 19.11 -9.40 0.72
CA THR A 45 18.61 -10.41 1.65
C THR A 45 18.69 -11.82 1.06
N GLN A 46 19.01 -12.79 1.92
CA GLN A 46 19.03 -14.22 1.58
C GLN A 46 17.60 -14.75 1.34
N SER A 47 17.37 -15.45 0.23
CA SER A 47 16.05 -15.98 -0.17
C SER A 47 15.34 -16.80 0.91
N ARG A 48 16.09 -17.52 1.75
CA ARG A 48 15.56 -18.29 2.89
C ARG A 48 14.81 -17.46 3.95
N LEU A 49 14.97 -16.14 3.97
CA LEU A 49 14.31 -15.25 4.92
C LEU A 49 12.94 -14.76 4.44
N ILE A 50 12.62 -14.91 3.15
CA ILE A 50 11.37 -14.44 2.55
C ILE A 50 10.13 -15.09 3.20
N PRO A 51 10.07 -16.42 3.46
CA PRO A 51 8.92 -17.01 4.13
C PRO A 51 8.69 -16.46 5.55
N ARG A 52 9.79 -16.12 6.25
CA ARG A 52 9.71 -15.52 7.59
C ARG A 52 9.21 -14.08 7.53
N LEU A 53 9.65 -13.31 6.53
CA LEU A 53 9.16 -11.96 6.28
C LEU A 53 7.66 -11.96 5.98
N ARG A 54 7.20 -12.84 5.08
CA ARG A 54 5.78 -13.00 4.73
C ARG A 54 4.91 -13.28 5.97
N ARG A 55 5.31 -14.23 6.83
CA ARG A 55 4.56 -14.52 8.07
C ARG A 55 4.50 -13.32 9.01
N ARG A 56 5.64 -12.63 9.19
CA ARG A 56 5.72 -11.44 10.05
C ARG A 56 4.84 -10.30 9.53
N LEU A 57 4.81 -10.08 8.21
CA LEU A 57 3.96 -9.08 7.57
C LEU A 57 2.49 -9.34 7.90
N ILE A 58 2.01 -10.56 7.70
CA ILE A 58 0.61 -10.94 7.98
C ILE A 58 0.29 -10.80 9.47
N SER A 59 1.15 -11.29 10.37
CA SER A 59 0.94 -11.12 11.81
C SER A 59 0.85 -9.65 12.21
N ASN A 60 1.74 -8.80 11.67
CA ASN A 60 1.71 -7.37 11.98
C ASN A 60 0.46 -6.69 11.42
N LEU A 61 0.02 -7.06 10.21
CA LEU A 61 -1.22 -6.56 9.63
C LEU A 61 -2.42 -6.89 10.52
N LYS A 62 -2.54 -8.14 10.97
CA LYS A 62 -3.62 -8.54 11.89
C LYS A 62 -3.61 -7.71 13.17
N GLU A 63 -2.44 -7.53 13.79
CA GLU A 63 -2.28 -6.69 14.99
C GLU A 63 -2.68 -5.23 14.75
N ARG A 64 -2.34 -4.67 13.58
CA ARG A 64 -2.61 -3.28 13.21
C ARG A 64 -4.05 -3.05 12.75
N CYS A 65 -4.69 -4.05 12.15
CA CYS A 65 -6.07 -4.01 11.71
C CYS A 65 -7.07 -4.27 12.85
N ALA A 66 -6.68 -5.05 13.87
CA ALA A 66 -7.53 -5.33 15.03
C ALA A 66 -8.23 -4.09 15.66
N PRO A 67 -7.56 -2.94 15.91
CA PRO A 67 -8.22 -1.76 16.46
C PRO A 67 -9.17 -1.05 15.47
N LEU A 68 -9.04 -1.31 14.16
CA LEU A 68 -9.84 -0.67 13.12
C LEU A 68 -11.23 -1.28 12.98
N LYS A 69 -11.48 -2.44 13.61
CA LYS A 69 -12.77 -3.16 13.56
C LYS A 69 -13.27 -3.37 12.12
N LEU A 70 -12.35 -3.72 11.24
CA LEU A 70 -12.65 -4.05 9.85
C LEU A 70 -13.56 -5.28 9.79
N CYS A 71 -14.37 -5.37 8.74
CA CYS A 71 -15.07 -6.62 8.47
C CYS A 71 -14.10 -7.67 7.94
N ALA A 72 -14.50 -8.95 7.98
CA ALA A 72 -13.62 -10.05 7.55
C ALA A 72 -13.14 -9.90 6.09
N ASP A 73 -13.99 -9.35 5.21
CA ASP A 73 -13.64 -9.11 3.81
C ASP A 73 -12.59 -8.01 3.66
N ASP A 74 -12.70 -6.93 4.44
CA ASP A 74 -11.72 -5.83 4.44
C ASP A 74 -10.37 -6.26 5.02
N GLU A 75 -10.37 -7.06 6.09
CA GLU A 75 -9.13 -7.64 6.64
C GLU A 75 -8.45 -8.55 5.62
N LYS A 76 -9.23 -9.40 4.94
CA LYS A 76 -8.72 -10.28 3.89
C LYS A 76 -8.17 -9.48 2.70
N ALA A 77 -8.88 -8.44 2.27
CA ALA A 77 -8.41 -7.56 1.20
C ALA A 77 -7.08 -6.87 1.57
N ALA A 78 -6.94 -6.42 2.82
CA ALA A 78 -5.69 -5.83 3.31
C ALA A 78 -4.53 -6.84 3.32
N GLU A 79 -4.78 -8.09 3.74
CA GLU A 79 -3.79 -9.17 3.69
C GLU A 79 -3.37 -9.50 2.25
N GLU A 80 -4.33 -9.65 1.34
CA GLU A 80 -4.08 -9.94 -0.07
C GLU A 80 -3.25 -8.83 -0.73
N PHE A 81 -3.63 -7.57 -0.50
CA PHE A 81 -2.90 -6.42 -1.04
C PHE A 81 -1.46 -6.37 -0.52
N ALA A 82 -1.24 -6.62 0.76
CA ALA A 82 0.11 -6.66 1.33
C ALA A 82 0.98 -7.78 0.73
N LEU A 83 0.38 -8.94 0.45
CA LEU A 83 1.08 -10.03 -0.23
C LEU A 83 1.40 -9.71 -1.68
N GLN A 84 0.50 -9.02 -2.39
CA GLN A 84 0.74 -8.53 -3.75
C GLN A 84 1.94 -7.58 -3.78
N LEU A 85 2.01 -6.60 -2.88
CA LEU A 85 3.14 -5.68 -2.77
C LEU A 85 4.47 -6.41 -2.52
N LEU A 86 4.47 -7.39 -1.62
CA LEU A 86 5.66 -8.20 -1.34
C LEU A 86 6.10 -9.01 -2.57
N ASN A 87 5.16 -9.62 -3.30
CA ASN A 87 5.46 -10.39 -4.50
C ASN A 87 6.01 -9.49 -5.62
N ALA A 88 5.39 -8.32 -5.86
CA ALA A 88 5.87 -7.36 -6.85
C ALA A 88 7.29 -6.86 -6.55
N ALA A 89 7.61 -6.65 -5.27
CA ALA A 89 8.97 -6.30 -4.86
C ALA A 89 9.97 -7.46 -5.06
N LEU A 90 9.54 -8.70 -4.85
CA LEU A 90 10.36 -9.89 -5.09
C LEU A 90 10.66 -10.09 -6.57
N GLU A 91 9.65 -10.02 -7.44
CA GLU A 91 9.79 -10.17 -8.89
C GLU A 91 10.82 -9.17 -9.44
N LYS A 92 10.66 -7.89 -9.10
CA LYS A 92 11.60 -6.85 -9.55
C LYS A 92 13.01 -7.00 -8.96
N ALA A 93 13.14 -7.48 -7.73
CA ALA A 93 14.46 -7.74 -7.13
C ALA A 93 15.16 -8.96 -7.75
N GLU A 94 14.40 -9.93 -8.28
CA GLU A 94 14.96 -11.05 -9.06
C GLU A 94 15.41 -10.57 -10.45
N ASP A 95 14.62 -9.72 -11.12
CA ASP A 95 14.98 -9.11 -12.40
C ASP A 95 16.29 -8.31 -12.33
N GLU A 96 16.48 -7.51 -11.28
CA GLU A 96 17.72 -6.73 -11.06
C GLU A 96 18.96 -7.60 -10.77
N ARG A 97 18.79 -8.84 -10.30
CA ARG A 97 19.91 -9.77 -10.09
C ARG A 97 20.28 -10.53 -11.36
N ALA A 98 19.37 -10.60 -12.33
CA ALA A 98 19.53 -11.35 -13.57
C ALA A 98 20.11 -10.48 -14.71
N GLY A 99 20.01 -9.16 -14.61
CA GLY A 99 20.61 -8.18 -15.53
C GLY A 99 21.99 -7.70 -15.07
#